data_AF-V6M0G4-F1
#
_entry.id   AF-V6M0G4-F1
#
_cell.length_a   1.000
_cell.length_b   1.000
_cell.length_c   1.000
_cell.angle_alpha   90.00
_cell.angle_beta   90.00
_cell.angle_gamma   90.00
#
_symmetry.space_group_name_H-M   'P 1'
#
loop_
_entity.id
_entity.type
_entity.pdbx_description
1 polymer ?
#
loop_
_entity_poly.entity_id
_entity_poly.type
_entity_poly.pdbx_seq_one_letter_code
_entity_poly.pdbx_strand_id
1 'polypeptide(L)'
;MMNPNDMIKQVTEHTDRYLAELDTLDMRQLTWKASIDDWSLGQMYLHLIHAALYMQLANVEACLTASEETASVQNGKTEVGEKVFTQGSIPPIRIHVPASPQYTPPQPESREQIIGGFQAVLQRLKETAPRLEASTSRHHVQHPGFGALNAREWFALVEMHYRHHFQQQDRLKKALADLYTTT
;
A
#
# COMPACT_ATOMS: atom_id res chain seq x y z
N MET A 1 -7.33 14.48 9.96
CA MET A 1 -6.41 13.38 9.61
C MET A 1 -5.77 12.87 10.90
N MET A 2 -5.64 11.56 11.05
CA MET A 2 -5.05 10.90 12.23
C MET A 2 -3.60 11.36 12.51
N ASN A 3 -3.08 11.16 13.71
CA ASN A 3 -1.65 11.40 13.98
C ASN A 3 -0.79 10.24 13.46
N PRO A 4 0.50 10.44 13.16
CA PRO A 4 1.35 9.40 12.58
C PRO A 4 1.53 8.17 13.47
N ASN A 5 1.50 8.32 14.80
CA ASN A 5 1.63 7.19 15.71
C ASN A 5 0.39 6.28 15.66
N ASP A 6 -0.80 6.87 15.62
CA ASP A 6 -2.05 6.12 15.45
C ASP A 6 -2.11 5.46 14.07
N MET A 7 -1.62 6.12 13.00
CA MET A 7 -1.49 5.50 11.68
C MET A 7 -0.52 4.32 11.69
N ILE A 8 0.63 4.45 12.35
CA ILE A 8 1.59 3.34 12.53
C ILE A 8 0.93 2.17 13.26
N LYS A 9 0.17 2.45 14.33
CA LYS A 9 -0.57 1.43 15.06
C LYS A 9 -1.56 0.69 14.15
N GLN A 10 -2.33 1.41 13.34
CA GLN A 10 -3.26 0.79 12.39
C GLN A 10 -2.55 -0.02 11.30
N VAL A 11 -1.45 0.49 10.71
CA VAL A 11 -0.66 -0.28 9.74
C VAL A 11 -0.06 -1.53 10.38
N THR A 12 0.33 -1.46 11.66
CA THR A 12 0.83 -2.61 12.42
C THR A 12 -0.28 -3.65 12.57
N GLU A 13 -1.47 -3.27 13.03
CA GLU A 13 -2.63 -4.16 13.15
C GLU A 13 -3.04 -4.79 11.80
N HIS A 14 -3.01 -4.02 10.71
CA HIS A 14 -3.26 -4.53 9.36
C HIS A 14 -2.18 -5.51 8.90
N THR A 15 -0.91 -5.21 9.20
CA THR A 15 0.22 -6.09 8.90
C THR A 15 0.13 -7.40 9.67
N ASP A 16 -0.20 -7.35 10.96
CA ASP A 16 -0.38 -8.54 11.79
C ASP A 16 -1.51 -9.43 11.25
N ARG A 17 -2.62 -8.83 10.80
CA ARG A 17 -3.68 -9.56 10.09
C ARG A 17 -3.16 -10.25 8.83
N TYR A 18 -2.37 -9.56 8.00
CA TYR A 18 -1.79 -10.18 6.79
C TYR A 18 -0.82 -11.32 7.12
N LEU A 19 -0.01 -11.17 8.15
CA LEU A 19 0.96 -12.18 8.58
C LEU A 19 0.27 -13.41 9.17
N ALA A 20 -0.79 -13.23 9.97
CA ALA A 20 -1.59 -14.34 10.48
C ALA A 20 -2.21 -15.19 9.34
N GLU A 21 -2.64 -14.54 8.25
CA GLU A 21 -3.11 -15.23 7.05
C GLU A 21 -1.97 -15.95 6.32
N LEU A 22 -0.82 -15.30 6.16
CA LEU A 22 0.39 -15.87 5.56
C LEU A 22 0.91 -17.11 6.29
N ASP A 23 0.71 -17.21 7.60
CA ASP A 23 1.11 -18.38 8.41
C ASP A 23 0.32 -19.65 8.07
N THR A 24 -0.82 -19.52 7.40
CA THR A 24 -1.64 -20.66 6.97
C THR A 24 -1.34 -21.14 5.55
N LEU A 25 -0.47 -20.44 4.82
CA LEU A 25 -0.26 -20.63 3.38
C LEU A 25 1.12 -21.20 3.06
N ASP A 26 1.16 -22.21 2.18
CA ASP A 26 2.39 -22.69 1.55
C ASP A 26 2.75 -21.89 0.27
N MET A 27 3.96 -22.10 -0.27
CA MET A 27 4.41 -21.39 -1.48
C MET A 27 3.56 -21.70 -2.72
N ARG A 28 2.97 -22.89 -2.82
CA ARG A 28 2.09 -23.23 -3.96
C ARG A 28 0.81 -22.42 -3.89
N GLN A 29 0.23 -22.29 -2.71
CA GLN A 29 -0.94 -21.46 -2.46
C GLN A 29 -0.65 -19.97 -2.67
N LEU A 30 0.50 -19.47 -2.21
CA LEU A 30 0.90 -18.07 -2.39
C LEU A 30 1.11 -17.68 -3.85
N THR A 31 1.56 -18.61 -4.68
CA THR A 31 1.85 -18.37 -6.11
C THR A 31 0.70 -18.76 -7.04
N TRP A 32 -0.31 -19.47 -6.53
CA TRP A 32 -1.47 -19.87 -7.29
C TRP A 32 -2.27 -18.68 -7.80
N LYS A 33 -2.80 -18.81 -9.03
CA LYS A 33 -3.63 -17.81 -9.71
C LYS A 33 -4.87 -18.50 -10.28
N ALA A 34 -6.01 -17.83 -10.16
CA ALA A 34 -7.26 -18.30 -10.76
C ALA A 34 -7.24 -18.25 -12.30
N SER A 35 -6.50 -17.29 -12.87
CA SER A 35 -6.26 -17.16 -14.31
C SER A 35 -4.91 -16.49 -14.58
N ILE A 36 -4.47 -16.47 -15.85
CA ILE A 36 -3.23 -15.79 -16.28
C ILE A 36 -3.24 -14.29 -15.93
N ASP A 37 -4.42 -13.66 -15.93
CA ASP A 37 -4.61 -12.22 -15.72
C ASP A 37 -4.88 -11.85 -14.26
N ASP A 38 -5.25 -12.82 -13.42
CA ASP A 38 -5.49 -12.59 -12.00
C ASP A 38 -4.19 -12.49 -11.19
N TRP A 39 -4.26 -11.87 -10.02
CA TRP A 39 -3.15 -11.82 -9.09
C TRP A 39 -3.15 -13.05 -8.19
N SER A 40 -1.97 -13.52 -7.80
CA SER A 40 -1.84 -14.43 -6.65
C SER A 40 -1.91 -13.65 -5.33
N LEU A 41 -2.10 -14.37 -4.21
CA LEU A 41 -1.97 -13.78 -2.88
C LEU A 41 -0.57 -13.20 -2.64
N GLY A 42 0.47 -13.91 -3.11
CA GLY A 42 1.86 -13.46 -3.04
C GLY A 42 2.09 -12.14 -3.78
N GLN A 43 1.56 -12.01 -5.00
CA GLN A 43 1.64 -10.77 -5.77
C GLN A 43 0.91 -9.62 -5.09
N MET A 44 -0.25 -9.87 -4.48
CA MET A 44 -0.96 -8.87 -3.70
C MET A 44 -0.12 -8.37 -2.50
N TYR A 45 0.55 -9.27 -1.78
CA TYR A 45 1.43 -8.86 -0.67
C TYR A 45 2.64 -8.06 -1.13
N LEU A 46 3.34 -8.50 -2.19
CA LEU A 46 4.45 -7.73 -2.74
C LEU A 46 4.02 -6.36 -3.26
N HIS A 47 2.80 -6.25 -3.81
CA HIS A 47 2.25 -4.97 -4.24
C HIS A 47 2.11 -4.00 -3.07
N LEU A 48 1.54 -4.44 -1.94
CA LEU A 48 1.41 -3.61 -0.74
C LEU A 48 2.78 -3.13 -0.24
N ILE A 49 3.75 -4.04 -0.18
CA ILE A 49 5.12 -3.76 0.28
C ILE A 49 5.79 -2.75 -0.66
N HIS A 50 5.77 -3.00 -1.97
CA HIS A 50 6.42 -2.14 -2.96
C HIS A 50 5.76 -0.76 -3.03
N ALA A 51 4.43 -0.70 -3.01
CA ALA A 51 3.70 0.57 -2.98
C ALA A 51 4.04 1.38 -1.72
N ALA A 52 4.13 0.74 -0.57
CA ALA A 52 4.50 1.40 0.68
C ALA A 52 5.94 1.93 0.65
N LEU A 53 6.92 1.09 0.30
CA LEU A 53 8.34 1.46 0.37
C LEU A 53 8.74 2.44 -0.74
N TYR A 54 8.39 2.12 -1.99
CA TYR A 54 9.00 2.76 -3.16
C TYR A 54 8.14 3.85 -3.79
N MET A 55 6.87 3.96 -3.39
CA MET A 55 5.99 5.03 -3.84
C MET A 55 5.57 5.91 -2.67
N GLN A 56 4.86 5.35 -1.69
CA GLN A 56 4.24 6.14 -0.63
C GLN A 56 5.31 6.78 0.27
N LEU A 57 6.13 5.98 0.94
CA LEU A 57 7.17 6.48 1.86
C LEU A 57 8.31 7.20 1.13
N ALA A 58 8.66 6.77 -0.09
CA ALA A 58 9.59 7.50 -0.94
C ALA A 58 9.09 8.93 -1.24
N ASN A 59 7.79 9.09 -1.53
CA ASN A 59 7.22 10.41 -1.78
C ASN A 59 6.98 11.23 -0.51
N VAL A 60 6.83 10.60 0.66
CA VAL A 60 6.95 11.31 1.95
C VAL A 60 8.32 11.98 2.01
N GLU A 61 9.41 11.25 1.79
CA GLU A 61 10.76 11.83 1.82
C GLU A 61 10.98 12.92 0.78
N ALA A 62 10.46 12.74 -0.43
CA ALA A 62 10.55 13.76 -1.46
C ALA A 62 9.83 15.05 -1.04
N CYS A 63 8.66 14.94 -0.38
CA CYS A 63 8.00 16.11 0.21
C CYS A 63 8.83 16.74 1.34
N LEU A 64 9.55 15.95 2.12
CA LEU A 64 10.33 16.43 3.27
C LEU A 64 11.68 17.06 2.88
N THR A 65 12.26 16.68 1.74
CA THR A 65 13.62 17.08 1.32
C THR A 65 13.64 18.05 0.13
N ALA A 66 12.51 18.30 -0.53
CA ALA A 66 12.43 19.28 -1.60
C ALA A 66 12.84 20.68 -1.12
N SER A 67 13.52 21.43 -2.01
CA SER A 67 13.86 22.84 -1.79
C SER A 67 12.74 23.76 -2.28
N GLU A 68 12.67 24.99 -1.79
CA GLU A 68 11.69 25.99 -2.22
C GLU A 68 11.70 26.22 -3.75
N GLU A 69 12.86 26.10 -4.41
CA GLU A 69 13.01 26.21 -5.88
C GLU A 69 12.36 25.05 -6.67
N THR A 70 12.14 23.90 -6.03
CA THR A 70 11.51 22.71 -6.64
C THR A 70 10.04 22.55 -6.25
N ALA A 71 9.48 23.50 -5.49
CA ALA A 71 8.07 23.53 -5.15
C ALA A 71 7.22 23.79 -6.40
N SER A 72 6.91 22.73 -7.16
CA SER A 72 5.95 22.84 -8.26
C SER A 72 4.57 23.16 -7.70
N VAL A 73 4.13 24.41 -7.89
CA VAL A 73 2.73 24.82 -7.72
C VAL A 73 1.99 24.36 -8.97
N GLN A 74 1.77 23.07 -9.16
CA GLN A 74 1.00 22.60 -10.31
C GLN A 74 0.00 21.51 -9.90
N ASN A 75 -1.27 21.93 -9.89
CA ASN A 75 -2.51 21.20 -9.69
C ASN A 75 -2.67 20.52 -8.33
N GLY A 76 -3.69 20.95 -7.57
CA GLY A 76 -4.12 20.34 -6.31
C GLY A 76 -4.53 18.88 -6.47
N LYS A 77 -5.23 18.32 -5.48
CA LYS A 77 -5.76 16.97 -5.61
C LYS A 77 -6.76 16.88 -6.75
N THR A 78 -6.88 15.70 -7.35
CA THR A 78 -8.01 15.39 -8.21
C THR A 78 -9.29 15.33 -7.37
N GLU A 79 -10.48 15.39 -8.01
CA GLU A 79 -11.75 15.21 -7.29
C GLU A 79 -11.80 13.87 -6.52
N VAL A 80 -11.18 12.82 -7.08
CA VAL A 80 -11.04 11.51 -6.40
C VAL A 80 -10.12 11.63 -5.19
N GLY A 81 -8.97 12.31 -5.33
CA GLY A 81 -8.06 12.57 -4.22
C GLY A 81 -8.75 13.33 -3.08
N GLU A 82 -9.47 14.41 -3.39
CA GLU A 82 -10.22 15.17 -2.39
C GLU A 82 -11.21 14.29 -1.61
N LYS A 83 -11.96 13.44 -2.31
CA LYS A 83 -12.90 12.50 -1.67
C LYS A 83 -12.17 11.49 -0.77
N VAL A 84 -11.11 10.85 -1.27
CA VAL A 84 -10.33 9.84 -0.53
C VAL A 84 -9.77 10.43 0.76
N PHE A 85 -9.15 11.60 0.69
CA PHE A 85 -8.51 12.22 1.86
C PHE A 85 -9.50 12.89 2.81
N THR A 86 -10.65 13.37 2.32
CA THR A 86 -11.76 13.83 3.18
C THR A 86 -12.39 12.67 3.94
N GLN A 87 -12.60 11.52 3.27
CA GLN A 87 -13.19 10.32 3.89
C GLN A 87 -12.19 9.52 4.72
N GLY A 88 -10.89 9.75 4.54
CA GLY A 88 -9.85 8.94 5.17
C GLY A 88 -9.81 7.50 4.66
N SER A 89 -10.28 7.24 3.44
CA SER A 89 -10.37 5.88 2.89
C SER A 89 -10.36 5.87 1.37
N ILE A 90 -9.69 4.88 0.79
CA ILE A 90 -9.96 4.48 -0.59
C ILE A 90 -11.32 3.76 -0.61
N PRO A 91 -12.25 4.11 -1.52
CA PRO A 91 -13.55 3.44 -1.59
C PRO A 91 -13.42 1.92 -1.76
N PRO A 92 -14.30 1.12 -1.13
CA PRO A 92 -14.30 -0.34 -1.21
C PRO A 92 -14.88 -0.84 -2.54
N ILE A 93 -14.37 -0.33 -3.65
CA ILE A 93 -14.75 -0.72 -5.00
C ILE A 93 -13.60 -1.49 -5.64
N ARG A 94 -13.92 -2.47 -6.50
CA ARG A 94 -12.88 -3.19 -7.25
C ARG A 94 -12.30 -2.24 -8.29
N ILE A 95 -11.07 -1.78 -8.04
CA ILE A 95 -10.27 -1.08 -9.04
C ILE A 95 -9.62 -2.16 -9.90
N HIS A 96 -10.02 -2.24 -11.17
CA HIS A 96 -9.40 -3.15 -12.13
C HIS A 96 -8.37 -2.39 -12.95
N VAL A 97 -7.10 -2.61 -12.65
CA VAL A 97 -5.98 -2.21 -13.50
C VAL A 97 -5.56 -3.46 -14.28
N PRO A 98 -5.54 -3.43 -15.63
CA PRO A 98 -5.04 -4.56 -16.42
C PRO A 98 -3.65 -4.98 -15.96
N ALA A 99 -3.40 -6.29 -15.91
CA ALA A 99 -2.10 -6.80 -15.50
C ALA A 99 -1.01 -6.32 -16.48
N SER A 100 0.06 -5.74 -15.93
CA SER A 100 1.27 -5.40 -16.69
C SER A 100 2.50 -5.58 -15.81
N PRO A 101 3.70 -5.78 -16.37
CA PRO A 101 4.93 -5.84 -15.57
C PRO A 101 5.19 -4.58 -14.73
N GLN A 102 4.59 -3.44 -15.11
CA GLN A 102 4.70 -2.18 -14.37
C GLN A 102 3.77 -2.12 -13.15
N TYR A 103 2.61 -2.79 -13.19
CA TYR A 103 1.58 -2.70 -12.14
C TYR A 103 1.43 -3.98 -11.32
N THR A 104 1.76 -5.14 -11.89
CA THR A 104 1.70 -6.44 -11.25
C THR A 104 3.11 -6.86 -10.85
N PRO A 105 3.41 -7.00 -9.55
CA PRO A 105 4.73 -7.46 -9.11
C PRO A 105 5.00 -8.91 -9.54
N PRO A 106 6.27 -9.36 -9.56
CA PRO A 106 6.60 -10.78 -9.74
C PRO A 106 6.00 -11.62 -8.62
N GLN A 107 6.02 -12.95 -8.78
CA GLN A 107 5.71 -13.85 -7.68
C GLN A 107 6.74 -13.70 -6.55
N PRO A 108 6.36 -13.90 -5.28
CA PRO A 108 7.32 -13.93 -4.19
C PRO A 108 8.29 -15.10 -4.34
N GLU A 109 9.55 -14.86 -3.98
CA GLU A 109 10.61 -15.86 -3.95
C GLU A 109 10.46 -16.79 -2.74
N SER A 110 9.93 -16.27 -1.64
CA SER A 110 9.71 -17.02 -0.39
C SER A 110 8.67 -16.34 0.51
N ARG A 111 8.23 -17.06 1.55
CA ARG A 111 7.41 -16.48 2.62
C ARG A 111 8.19 -15.43 3.39
N GLU A 112 9.48 -15.68 3.61
CA GLU A 112 10.38 -14.82 4.36
C GLU A 112 10.58 -13.47 3.66
N GLN A 113 10.55 -13.44 2.33
CA GLN A 113 10.55 -12.19 1.56
C GLN A 113 9.34 -11.31 1.92
N ILE A 114 8.15 -11.90 2.00
CA ILE A 114 6.92 -11.17 2.36
C ILE A 114 7.00 -10.68 3.81
N ILE A 115 7.41 -11.54 4.73
CA ILE A 115 7.56 -11.20 6.16
C ILE A 115 8.55 -10.04 6.33
N GLY A 116 9.74 -10.16 5.74
CA GLY A 116 10.77 -9.14 5.80
C GLY A 116 10.34 -7.83 5.14
N GLY A 117 9.60 -7.90 4.03
CA GLY A 117 9.07 -6.72 3.35
C GLY A 117 8.05 -5.94 4.21
N PHE A 118 7.12 -6.65 4.86
CA PHE A 118 6.18 -6.02 5.80
C PHE A 118 6.90 -5.40 7.01
N GLN A 119 7.89 -6.10 7.57
CA GLN A 119 8.70 -5.57 8.66
C GLN A 119 9.47 -4.31 8.24
N ALA A 120 10.02 -4.28 7.02
CA ALA A 120 10.71 -3.13 6.47
C ALA A 120 9.76 -1.91 6.32
N VAL A 121 8.50 -2.12 5.92
CA VAL A 121 7.50 -1.04 5.87
C VAL A 121 7.26 -0.46 7.27
N LEU A 122 7.03 -1.31 8.28
CA LEU A 122 6.81 -0.85 9.66
C LEU A 122 8.01 -0.11 10.23
N GLN A 123 9.23 -0.59 9.96
CA GLN A 123 10.45 0.10 10.33
C GLN A 123 10.54 1.47 9.67
N ARG A 124 10.34 1.54 8.34
CA ARG A 124 10.42 2.78 7.58
C ARG A 124 9.40 3.81 8.02
N LEU A 125 8.18 3.39 8.38
CA LEU A 125 7.16 4.25 8.96
C LEU A 125 7.63 4.88 10.29
N LYS A 126 8.18 4.07 11.20
CA LYS A 126 8.71 4.53 12.50
C LYS A 126 9.86 5.53 12.34
N GLU A 127 10.75 5.30 11.37
CA GLU A 127 11.86 6.22 11.05
C GLU A 127 11.40 7.53 10.39
N THR A 128 10.26 7.51 9.72
CA THR A 128 9.72 8.67 8.98
C THR A 128 8.85 9.55 9.86
N ALA A 129 8.09 8.98 10.79
CA ALA A 129 7.12 9.71 11.60
C ALA A 129 7.71 10.92 12.38
N PRO A 130 8.89 10.84 13.05
CA PRO A 130 9.46 11.99 13.73
C PRO A 130 9.80 13.15 12.78
N ARG A 131 10.28 12.82 11.58
CA ARG A 131 10.64 13.81 10.55
C ARG A 131 9.40 14.44 9.92
N LEU A 132 8.34 13.65 9.75
CA LEU A 132 7.03 14.15 9.32
C LEU A 132 6.43 15.14 10.33
N GLU A 133 6.47 14.81 11.63
CA GLU A 133 5.94 15.69 12.69
C GLU A 133 6.77 16.97 12.87
N ALA A 134 8.08 16.91 12.68
CA ALA A 134 8.95 18.08 12.77
C ALA A 134 8.91 18.99 11.53
N SER A 135 8.32 18.52 10.42
CA SER A 135 8.38 19.23 9.15
C SER A 135 7.38 20.38 9.05
N THR A 136 7.85 21.51 8.54
CA THR A 136 7.00 22.63 8.08
C THR A 136 6.87 22.68 6.56
N SER A 137 7.32 21.62 5.87
CA SER A 137 7.29 21.54 4.41
C SER A 137 5.87 21.69 3.88
N ARG A 138 5.73 22.50 2.83
CA ARG A 138 4.49 22.65 2.04
C ARG A 138 4.61 21.99 0.67
N HIS A 139 5.66 21.20 0.45
CA HIS A 139 5.87 20.51 -0.80
C HIS A 139 4.84 19.41 -0.99
N HIS A 140 4.44 19.24 -2.24
CA HIS A 140 3.54 18.18 -2.67
C HIS A 140 4.21 17.40 -3.80
N VAL A 141 3.92 16.11 -3.86
CA VAL A 141 4.36 15.23 -4.94
C VAL A 141 3.13 14.63 -5.60
N GLN A 142 3.14 14.58 -6.93
CA GLN A 142 2.00 14.13 -7.73
C GLN A 142 1.77 12.61 -7.58
N HIS A 143 0.54 12.25 -7.19
CA HIS A 143 0.04 10.88 -7.26
C HIS A 143 -0.75 10.68 -8.58
N PRO A 144 -0.51 9.61 -9.35
CA PRO A 144 -1.16 9.39 -10.66
C PRO A 144 -2.70 9.50 -10.65
N GLY A 145 -3.35 8.94 -9.61
CA GLY A 145 -4.82 9.02 -9.45
C GLY A 145 -5.35 10.14 -8.54
N PHE A 146 -4.56 10.65 -7.59
CA PHE A 146 -5.05 11.52 -6.50
C PHE A 146 -4.57 12.97 -6.63
N GLY A 147 -3.67 13.27 -7.55
CA GLY A 147 -3.10 14.60 -7.74
C GLY A 147 -2.04 14.94 -6.70
N ALA A 148 -1.84 16.23 -6.40
CA ALA A 148 -0.82 16.69 -5.47
C ALA A 148 -1.12 16.27 -4.02
N LEU A 149 -0.26 15.42 -3.46
CA LEU A 149 -0.32 14.99 -2.06
C LEU A 149 0.86 15.54 -1.27
N ASN A 150 0.60 16.04 -0.07
CA ASN A 150 1.65 16.42 0.87
C ASN A 150 2.24 15.20 1.60
N ALA A 151 3.30 15.43 2.39
CA ALA A 151 3.98 14.39 3.15
C ALA A 151 3.04 13.58 4.07
N ARG A 152 2.09 14.25 4.72
CA ARG A 152 1.16 13.59 5.67
C ARG A 152 0.11 12.75 4.95
N GLU A 153 -0.33 13.19 3.78
CA GLU A 153 -1.25 12.46 2.91
C GLU A 153 -0.59 11.22 2.30
N TRP A 154 0.64 11.34 1.80
CA TRP A 154 1.43 10.19 1.36
C TRP A 154 1.65 9.17 2.49
N PHE A 155 1.90 9.63 3.71
CA PHE A 155 2.05 8.77 4.88
C PHE A 155 0.74 8.07 5.24
N ALA A 156 -0.37 8.82 5.27
CA ALA A 156 -1.71 8.27 5.54
C ALA A 156 -2.16 7.25 4.50
N LEU A 157 -1.71 7.41 3.25
CA LEU A 157 -2.08 6.53 2.16
C LEU A 157 -1.59 5.08 2.36
N VAL A 158 -0.52 4.86 3.13
CA VAL A 158 -0.04 3.51 3.48
C VAL A 158 -1.13 2.72 4.21
N GLU A 159 -1.73 3.31 5.24
CA GLU A 159 -2.83 2.70 6.00
C GLU A 159 -4.05 2.44 5.11
N MET A 160 -4.48 3.48 4.37
CA MET A 160 -5.69 3.38 3.55
C MET A 160 -5.54 2.30 2.47
N HIS A 161 -4.33 2.15 1.92
CA HIS A 161 -4.01 1.16 0.92
C HIS A 161 -4.06 -0.26 1.48
N TYR A 162 -3.44 -0.49 2.65
CA TYR A 162 -3.51 -1.79 3.32
C TYR A 162 -4.97 -2.16 3.61
N ARG A 163 -5.74 -1.25 4.21
CA ARG A 163 -7.16 -1.52 4.51
C ARG A 163 -8.00 -1.79 3.26
N HIS A 164 -7.75 -1.08 2.15
CA HIS A 164 -8.44 -1.30 0.87
C HIS A 164 -8.25 -2.73 0.34
N HIS A 165 -7.05 -3.30 0.48
CA HIS A 165 -6.72 -4.60 -0.08
C HIS A 165 -7.25 -5.80 0.72
N PHE A 166 -7.89 -5.62 1.88
CA PHE A 166 -8.58 -6.72 2.57
C PHE A 166 -9.64 -7.39 1.70
N GLN A 167 -10.41 -6.61 0.95
CA GLN A 167 -11.44 -7.19 0.07
C GLN A 167 -10.82 -7.96 -1.10
N GLN A 168 -9.65 -7.56 -1.60
CA GLN A 168 -8.94 -8.34 -2.61
C GLN A 168 -8.41 -9.64 -2.02
N GLN A 169 -7.82 -9.58 -0.83
CA GLN A 169 -7.34 -10.76 -0.12
C GLN A 169 -8.46 -11.78 0.08
N ASP A 170 -9.63 -11.35 0.57
CA ASP A 170 -10.78 -12.22 0.83
C ASP A 170 -11.26 -12.92 -0.45
N ARG A 171 -11.29 -12.19 -1.58
CA ARG A 171 -11.64 -12.77 -2.89
C ARG A 171 -10.62 -13.80 -3.37
N LEU A 172 -9.32 -13.50 -3.24
CA LEU A 172 -8.25 -14.42 -3.65
C LEU A 172 -8.22 -15.68 -2.79
N LYS A 173 -8.40 -15.53 -1.47
CA LYS A 173 -8.55 -16.65 -0.53
C LYS A 173 -9.75 -17.51 -0.86
N LYS A 174 -10.90 -16.89 -1.16
CA LYS A 174 -12.11 -17.62 -1.56
C LYS A 174 -11.86 -18.43 -2.85
N ALA A 175 -11.27 -17.82 -3.87
CA ALA A 175 -10.94 -18.52 -5.12
C ALA A 175 -9.99 -19.71 -4.89
N LEU A 176 -8.99 -19.54 -4.01
CA LEU A 176 -8.08 -20.60 -3.62
C LEU A 176 -8.78 -21.72 -2.84
N ALA A 177 -9.71 -21.40 -1.93
CA ALA A 177 -10.47 -22.39 -1.17
C ALA A 177 -11.41 -23.21 -2.08
N ASP A 178 -12.07 -22.53 -3.03
CA ASP A 178 -13.01 -23.15 -3.97
C ASP A 178 -12.29 -24.21 -4.86
N LEU A 179 -10.95 -24.12 -5.05
CA LEU A 179 -10.14 -25.15 -5.70
C LEU A 179 -10.22 -26.51 -4.99
N TYR A 180 -10.23 -26.52 -3.67
CA TYR A 180 -10.18 -27.74 -2.86
C TYR A 180 -11.56 -28.35 -2.60
N THR A 181 -12.63 -27.59 -2.79
CA THR A 181 -14.01 -28.07 -2.64
C THR A 181 -14.60 -28.66 -3.92
N THR A 182 -13.92 -28.51 -5.06
CA THR A 182 -14.38 -28.97 -6.38
C THR A 182 -13.65 -30.24 -6.85
N THR A 183 -12.91 -30.89 -5.95
CA THR A 183 -12.27 -32.21 -6.10
C THR A 183 -12.91 -33.22 -5.18
#